data_AF-A0A6N8BAQ3-F1
#
_entry.id   AF-A0A6N8BAQ3-F1
#
_cell.length_a   1.000
_cell.length_b   1.000
_cell.length_c   1.000
_cell.angle_alpha   90.00
_cell.angle_beta   90.00
_cell.angle_gamma   90.00
#
_symmetry.space_group_name_H-M   'P 1'
#
loop_
_entity.id
_entity.type
_entity.pdbx_description
1 polymer ?
#
loop_
_entity_poly.entity_id
_entity_poly.type
_entity_poly.pdbx_seq_one_letter_code
_entity_poly.pdbx_strand_id
1 'polypeptide(L)'
;MGVLDKKQPSFVKFRDQFFEIVKGVTGQDIVNPYASWLEIGDEKNRQEILNKVKEDLQSQYGFEVVIPEKLIEFEGAVESVANQVHHNFSTVYLVERINAKILGEENISSKLKEQE
;
A
#
# COMPACT_ATOMS: atom_id res chain seq x y z
N MET A 1 19.23 -0.34 -7.78
CA MET A 1 18.53 -0.91 -6.60
C MET A 1 17.31 -1.61 -7.15
N GLY A 2 17.14 -2.91 -6.90
CA GLY A 2 16.00 -3.65 -7.46
C GLY A 2 14.72 -3.17 -6.82
N VAL A 3 13.66 -3.02 -7.61
CA VAL A 3 12.33 -2.50 -7.20
C VAL A 3 11.72 -3.29 -6.02
N LEU A 4 12.28 -4.45 -5.63
CA LEU A 4 11.65 -5.39 -4.69
C LEU A 4 12.58 -5.95 -3.60
N ASP A 5 13.68 -5.26 -3.27
CA ASP A 5 14.58 -5.69 -2.18
C ASP A 5 13.93 -5.52 -0.78
N LYS A 6 12.89 -4.69 -0.67
CA LYS A 6 12.13 -4.50 0.58
C LYS A 6 11.10 -5.61 0.80
N LYS A 7 11.07 -6.12 2.02
CA LYS A 7 10.03 -7.05 2.50
C LYS A 7 8.69 -6.32 2.67
N GLN A 8 7.61 -6.99 2.27
CA GLN A 8 6.25 -6.61 2.60
C GLN A 8 6.09 -6.37 4.12
N PRO A 9 5.41 -5.29 4.55
CA PRO A 9 5.19 -5.05 5.97
C PRO A 9 4.07 -5.96 6.49
N SER A 10 4.17 -6.34 7.77
CA SER A 10 3.04 -6.94 8.47
C SER A 10 1.86 -5.96 8.52
N PHE A 11 0.64 -6.48 8.68
CA PHE A 11 -0.54 -5.63 8.80
C PHE A 11 -0.42 -4.63 9.95
N VAL A 12 0.07 -5.06 11.12
CA VAL A 12 0.26 -4.17 12.29
C VAL A 12 1.15 -2.97 11.93
N LYS A 13 2.32 -3.23 11.30
CA LYS A 13 3.23 -2.15 10.90
C LYS A 13 2.59 -1.21 9.88
N PHE A 14 1.90 -1.77 8.88
CA PHE A 14 1.20 -0.98 7.87
C PHE A 14 0.09 -0.12 8.50
N ARG A 15 -0.71 -0.69 9.40
CA ARG A 15 -1.80 0.00 10.10
C ARG A 15 -1.26 1.17 10.91
N ASP A 16 -0.17 0.97 11.65
CA ASP A 16 0.42 2.03 12.45
C ASP A 16 0.93 3.16 11.54
N GLN A 17 1.56 2.84 10.39
CA GLN A 17 1.93 3.84 9.38
C GLN A 17 0.71 4.57 8.78
N PHE A 18 -0.36 3.83 8.51
CA PHE A 18 -1.62 4.39 8.02
C PHE A 18 -2.20 5.39 9.04
N PHE A 19 -2.21 5.06 10.33
CA PHE A 19 -2.69 5.96 11.38
C PHE A 19 -1.81 7.22 11.54
N GLU A 20 -0.49 7.11 11.36
CA GLU A 20 0.38 8.29 11.32
C GLU A 20 0.06 9.21 10.14
N ILE A 21 -0.29 8.65 8.97
CA ILE A 21 -0.74 9.44 7.82
C ILE A 21 -2.08 10.11 8.12
N VAL A 22 -3.03 9.38 8.72
CA VAL A 22 -4.32 9.93 9.16
C VAL A 22 -4.08 11.14 10.06
N LYS A 23 -3.27 10.97 11.11
CA LYS A 23 -2.88 12.03 12.03
C LYS A 23 -2.23 13.21 11.30
N GLY A 24 -1.34 12.94 10.36
CA GLY A 24 -0.66 13.97 9.57
C GLY A 24 -1.61 14.82 8.72
N VAL A 25 -2.72 14.23 8.24
CA VAL A 25 -3.72 14.93 7.40
C VAL A 25 -4.76 15.66 8.25
N THR A 26 -5.29 15.01 9.28
CA THR A 26 -6.44 15.53 10.04
C THR A 26 -6.03 16.23 11.34
N GLY A 27 -4.81 16.01 11.82
CA GLY A 27 -4.39 16.36 13.17
C GLY A 27 -5.03 15.48 14.27
N GLN A 28 -5.82 14.46 13.90
CA GLN A 28 -6.52 13.60 14.84
C GLN A 28 -5.72 12.32 15.10
N ASP A 29 -5.47 12.02 16.37
CA ASP A 29 -4.91 10.74 16.80
C ASP A 29 -5.97 9.64 16.76
N ILE A 30 -5.66 8.52 16.10
CA ILE A 30 -6.53 7.34 16.10
C ILE A 30 -6.27 6.54 17.37
N VAL A 31 -6.96 6.91 18.45
CA VAL A 31 -6.88 6.21 19.74
C VAL A 31 -7.73 4.92 19.73
N ASN A 32 -8.82 4.90 18.95
CA ASN A 32 -9.69 3.74 18.79
C ASN A 32 -9.66 3.26 17.32
N PRO A 33 -9.04 2.10 17.02
CA PRO A 33 -9.01 1.52 15.68
C PRO A 33 -10.41 1.19 15.12
N TYR A 34 -11.40 1.04 16.00
CA TYR A 34 -12.80 0.77 15.65
C TYR A 34 -13.64 2.03 15.46
N ALA A 35 -13.04 3.21 15.54
CA ALA A 35 -13.72 4.47 15.23
C ALA A 35 -14.22 4.47 13.77
N SER A 36 -15.37 5.08 13.55
CA SER A 36 -15.97 5.17 12.21
C SER A 36 -15.04 5.95 11.29
N TRP A 37 -14.75 5.37 10.13
CA TRP A 37 -13.95 6.03 9.09
C TRP A 37 -14.59 7.34 8.63
N LEU A 38 -15.92 7.40 8.57
CA LEU A 38 -16.65 8.60 8.16
C LEU A 38 -16.57 9.75 9.17
N GLU A 39 -16.15 9.47 10.42
CA GLU A 39 -15.89 10.49 11.44
C GLU A 39 -14.45 11.02 11.37
N ILE A 40 -13.60 10.42 10.54
CA ILE A 40 -12.21 10.87 10.33
C ILE A 40 -12.21 11.96 9.25
N GLY A 41 -12.02 13.20 9.71
CA GLY A 41 -12.03 14.39 8.86
C GLY A 41 -13.27 14.52 7.96
N ASP A 42 -13.16 15.38 6.96
CA ASP A 42 -14.13 15.43 5.86
C ASP A 42 -13.74 14.47 4.72
N GLU A 43 -14.59 14.37 3.69
CA GLU A 43 -14.34 13.54 2.52
C GLU A 43 -13.01 13.87 1.83
N LYS A 44 -12.66 15.16 1.77
CA LYS A 44 -11.41 15.64 1.18
C LYS A 44 -10.21 15.16 2.00
N ASN A 45 -10.30 15.17 3.33
CA ASN A 45 -9.27 14.58 4.18
C ASN A 45 -9.11 13.09 3.92
N ARG A 46 -10.22 12.34 3.82
CA ARG A 46 -10.18 10.89 3.55
C ARG A 46 -9.54 10.57 2.20
N GLN A 47 -9.89 11.32 1.16
CA GLN A 47 -9.23 11.23 -0.15
C GLN A 47 -7.73 11.51 -0.05
N GLU A 48 -7.34 12.58 0.66
CA GLU A 48 -5.94 12.97 0.84
C GLU A 48 -5.15 11.90 1.61
N ILE A 49 -5.74 11.28 2.62
CA ILE A 49 -5.14 10.16 3.37
C ILE A 49 -4.82 9.01 2.41
N LEU A 50 -5.80 8.57 1.60
CA LEU A 50 -5.61 7.46 0.66
C LEU A 50 -4.55 7.80 -0.41
N ASN A 51 -4.52 9.05 -0.89
CA ASN A 51 -3.50 9.52 -1.83
C ASN A 51 -2.10 9.47 -1.21
N LYS A 52 -1.92 10.00 0.00
CA LYS A 52 -0.64 9.96 0.71
C LYS A 52 -0.17 8.54 0.98
N VAL A 53 -1.07 7.63 1.34
CA VAL A 53 -0.74 6.20 1.52
C VAL A 53 -0.25 5.61 0.20
N LYS A 54 -0.92 5.91 -0.92
CA LYS A 54 -0.49 5.46 -2.26
C LYS A 54 0.89 5.99 -2.62
N GLU A 55 1.13 7.28 -2.41
CA GLU A 55 2.42 7.93 -2.67
C GLU A 55 3.55 7.35 -1.82
N ASP A 56 3.29 7.13 -0.52
CA ASP A 56 4.26 6.53 0.40
C ASP A 56 4.62 5.10 -0.04
N LEU A 57 3.62 4.28 -0.36
CA LEU A 57 3.85 2.92 -0.88
C LEU A 57 4.62 2.94 -2.20
N GLN A 58 4.24 3.80 -3.14
CA GLN A 58 4.93 3.92 -4.43
C GLN A 58 6.38 4.39 -4.26
N SER A 59 6.63 5.35 -3.38
CA SER A 59 7.98 5.81 -3.05
C SER A 59 8.82 4.69 -2.43
N GLN A 60 8.22 3.89 -1.54
CA GLN A 60 8.94 2.84 -0.82
C GLN A 60 9.20 1.58 -1.65
N TYR A 61 8.30 1.21 -2.56
CA TYR A 61 8.33 -0.07 -3.28
C TYR A 61 8.46 0.08 -4.80
N GLY A 62 8.40 1.30 -5.34
CA GLY A 62 8.68 1.57 -6.75
C GLY A 62 7.59 1.10 -7.74
N PHE A 63 6.41 0.74 -7.26
CA PHE A 63 5.25 0.41 -8.08
C PHE A 63 3.99 1.12 -7.60
N GLU A 64 3.05 1.33 -8.49
CA GLU A 64 1.78 2.00 -8.18
C GLU A 64 0.78 1.02 -7.55
N VAL A 65 0.15 1.43 -6.46
CA VAL A 65 -0.92 0.67 -5.80
C VAL A 65 -2.27 1.25 -6.20
N VAL A 66 -3.17 0.38 -6.64
CA VAL A 66 -4.56 0.78 -6.90
C VAL A 66 -5.37 0.64 -5.62
N ILE A 67 -5.83 1.78 -5.10
CA ILE A 67 -6.73 1.85 -3.95
C ILE A 67 -8.15 2.16 -4.47
N PRO A 68 -9.17 1.35 -4.14
CA PRO A 68 -10.54 1.59 -4.57
C PRO A 68 -11.09 2.92 -4.04
N GLU A 69 -11.64 3.75 -4.93
CA GLU A 69 -12.25 5.05 -4.57
C GLU A 69 -13.39 4.92 -3.56
N LYS A 70 -14.14 3.81 -3.62
CA LYS A 70 -15.20 3.49 -2.63
C LYS A 70 -14.73 3.48 -1.17
N LEU A 71 -13.41 3.43 -0.93
CA LEU A 71 -12.88 3.52 0.43
C LEU A 71 -13.06 4.91 1.04
N ILE A 72 -13.25 5.97 0.25
CA ILE A 72 -13.46 7.34 0.75
C ILE A 72 -14.76 7.43 1.57
N GLU A 73 -15.80 6.76 1.10
CA GLU A 73 -17.13 6.74 1.69
C GLU A 73 -17.42 5.42 2.44
N PHE A 74 -16.38 4.64 2.74
CA PHE A 74 -16.56 3.33 3.35
C PHE A 74 -17.19 3.41 4.74
N GLU A 75 -18.34 2.77 4.90
CA GLU A 75 -19.03 2.61 6.18
C GLU A 75 -18.38 1.49 7.00
N GLY A 76 -17.49 1.87 7.91
CA GLY A 76 -16.89 0.93 8.84
C GLY A 76 -15.73 1.53 9.63
N ALA A 77 -15.03 0.67 10.36
CA ALA A 77 -13.89 1.08 11.17
C ALA A 77 -12.71 1.56 10.32
N VAL A 78 -11.95 2.54 10.84
CA VAL A 78 -10.70 3.00 10.21
C VAL A 78 -9.67 1.87 10.05
N GLU A 79 -9.60 0.91 10.98
CA GLU A 79 -8.75 -0.28 10.83
C GLU A 79 -9.17 -1.17 9.65
N SER A 80 -10.48 -1.27 9.37
CA SER A 80 -10.99 -2.02 8.21
C SER A 80 -10.59 -1.38 6.88
N VAL A 81 -10.49 -0.05 6.83
CA VAL A 81 -9.94 0.65 5.66
C VAL A 81 -8.46 0.34 5.50
N ALA A 82 -7.68 0.45 6.58
CA ALA A 82 -6.26 0.09 6.56
C ALA A 82 -6.05 -1.37 6.10
N ASN A 83 -6.89 -2.30 6.56
CA ASN A 83 -6.82 -3.70 6.16
C ASN A 83 -7.13 -3.89 4.66
N GLN A 84 -8.13 -3.20 4.11
CA GLN A 84 -8.42 -3.25 2.68
C GLN A 84 -7.28 -2.69 1.83
N VAL A 85 -6.67 -1.57 2.24
CA VAL A 85 -5.51 -1.02 1.54
C VAL A 85 -4.32 -1.97 1.62
N HIS A 86 -4.04 -2.54 2.80
CA HIS A 86 -2.96 -3.52 2.98
C HIS A 86 -3.16 -4.74 2.10
N HIS A 87 -4.40 -5.24 1.98
CA HIS A 87 -4.70 -6.39 1.13
C HIS A 87 -4.46 -6.08 -0.36
N ASN A 88 -4.91 -4.92 -0.84
CA ASN A 88 -4.66 -4.49 -2.22
C ASN A 88 -3.16 -4.34 -2.50
N PHE A 89 -2.43 -3.68 -1.59
CA PHE A 89 -0.97 -3.58 -1.67
C PHE A 89 -0.32 -4.96 -1.71
N SER A 90 -0.74 -5.88 -0.84
CA SER A 90 -0.18 -7.24 -0.75
C SER A 90 -0.34 -8.01 -2.06
N THR A 91 -1.50 -7.87 -2.71
CA THR A 91 -1.77 -8.49 -4.01
C THR A 91 -0.85 -7.91 -5.09
N VAL A 92 -0.74 -6.59 -5.19
CA VAL A 92 0.15 -5.94 -6.17
C VAL A 92 1.61 -6.31 -5.90
N TYR A 93 2.05 -6.27 -4.64
CA TYR A 93 3.40 -6.66 -4.23
C TYR A 93 3.76 -8.08 -4.69
N LEU A 94 2.82 -9.04 -4.53
CA LEU A 94 3.04 -10.42 -4.96
C LEU A 94 3.18 -10.52 -6.48
N VAL A 95 2.30 -9.83 -7.23
CA VAL A 95 2.35 -9.79 -8.70
C VAL A 95 3.69 -9.22 -9.18
N GLU A 96 4.13 -8.10 -8.62
CA GLU A 96 5.41 -7.48 -8.96
C GLU A 96 6.59 -8.40 -8.65
N ARG A 97 6.54 -9.12 -7.52
CA ARG A 97 7.55 -10.14 -7.19
C ARG A 97 7.61 -11.31 -8.16
N ILE A 98 6.46 -11.76 -8.64
CA ILE A 98 6.40 -12.82 -9.66
C ILE A 98 6.98 -12.30 -10.97
N ASN A 99 6.58 -11.11 -11.42
CA ASN A 99 7.07 -10.47 -12.64
C ASN A 99 8.59 -10.30 -12.62
N ALA A 100 9.14 -9.78 -11.52
CA ALA A 100 10.58 -9.61 -11.37
C ALA A 100 11.35 -10.93 -11.37
N LYS A 101 10.75 -12.01 -10.83
CA LYS A 101 11.35 -13.34 -10.87
C LYS A 101 11.39 -13.89 -12.30
N ILE A 102 10.28 -13.77 -13.04
CA ILE A 102 10.18 -14.20 -14.44
C ILE A 102 11.20 -13.45 -15.30
N LEU A 103 11.24 -12.12 -15.22
CA LEU A 103 12.19 -11.29 -15.98
C LEU A 103 13.65 -11.54 -15.59
N GLY A 104 13.90 -11.86 -14.33
CA GLY A 104 15.23 -12.28 -13.86
C GLY A 104 15.67 -13.61 -14.47
N GLU A 105 14.76 -14.60 -14.53
CA GLU A 105 15.00 -15.91 -15.13
C GLU A 105 15.16 -15.84 -16.65
N GLU A 106 14.38 -15.00 -17.35
CA GLU A 106 14.51 -14.76 -18.79
C GLU A 106 15.87 -14.13 -19.16
N ASN A 107 16.35 -13.17 -18.38
CA ASN A 107 17.67 -12.57 -18.59
C ASN A 107 18.84 -13.57 -18.41
N ILE A 108 18.68 -14.58 -17.55
CA ILE A 108 19.69 -15.64 -17.37
C ILE A 108 19.65 -16.61 -18.55
N SER A 109 18.45 -16.98 -19.02
CA SER A 109 18.26 -17.88 -20.17
C SER A 109 18.82 -17.30 -21.47
N SER A 110 18.62 -16.00 -21.73
CA SER A 110 19.15 -15.31 -22.91
C SER A 110 20.69 -15.26 -22.92
N LYS A 111 21.31 -15.00 -21.76
CA LYS A 111 22.77 -14.97 -21.65
C LYS A 111 23.44 -16.34 -21.83
N LEU A 112 22.74 -17.43 -21.52
CA LEU A 112 23.25 -18.78 -21.76
C LEU A 112 23.21 -19.15 -23.25
N LYS A 113 22.21 -18.67 -24.00
CA LYS A 113 22.09 -18.92 -25.46
C LYS A 113 23.08 -18.12 -26.31
N GLU A 114 23.61 -17.00 -25.81
CA GLU A 114 24.63 -16.20 -26.50
C GLU A 114 26.06 -16.73 -26.30
N GLN A 115 26.24 -17.77 -25.47
CA GLN A 115 27.53 -18.42 -25.22
C GLN A 115 27.70 -19.76 -25.97
N GLU A 116 26.73 -20.14 -26.80
CA GLU A 116 26.78 -21.30 -27.72
C GLU A 116 26.95 -20.82 -29.17
#